data_AF-A0A9E1YKF7-F1
#
_entry.id   AF-A0A9E1YKF7-F1
#
_cell.length_a   1.000
_cell.length_b   1.000
_cell.length_c   1.000
_cell.angle_alpha   90.00
_cell.angle_beta   90.00
_cell.angle_gamma   90.00
#
_symmetry.space_group_name_H-M   'P 1'
#
loop_
_entity.id
_entity.type
_entity.pdbx_description
1 polymer ?
#
loop_
_entity_poly.entity_id
_entity_poly.type
_entity_poly.pdbx_seq_one_letter_code
_entity_poly.pdbx_strand_id
1 'polypeptide(L)'
;MNKLHGLVVVALVCFLGGCGTPRTDPEQASLPEPVDVALVVFQDTEADLARLNLSIAVFDVKSEIENSIYSSKIQVSSVERRYLPFRLKETLDRAGFWGAVRVMPQTDLNSEINVKGTVLFSDGVELRLQILAVDATGRVWLDRIYHDVTSDLDYSTDPSYQIDPFQDLYNRVSNDLSDMLGSYTKLDRDLLLNVAMLKYARELSPETFGRYLSEDMGVITLNGLPSEDDPLLQKVQRIRESEYLFADSVDQHYESLHKKIGPTYAWWRYYSYELIEGNRKLTKVDATRGATRGSWYAMERIYKTYKESKMNEDALRELTNSFDRETEPTVAELAGSVIRLTGTLDRQYEEWRRLLRELYRNETGY
;
A
#
# COMPACT_ATOMS: atom_id res chain seq x y z
N MET A 1 -66.28 -38.82 29.05
CA MET A 1 -65.77 -37.64 29.77
C MET A 1 -64.35 -37.36 29.30
N ASN A 2 -64.16 -36.17 28.72
CA ASN A 2 -62.93 -35.45 28.38
C ASN A 2 -61.59 -36.02 28.89
N LYS A 3 -60.58 -36.11 28.02
CA LYS A 3 -59.64 -34.99 27.79
C LYS A 3 -58.72 -35.23 26.60
N LEU A 4 -58.68 -34.19 25.76
CA LEU A 4 -57.65 -33.83 24.77
C LEU A 4 -56.25 -33.80 25.42
N HIS A 5 -55.20 -33.93 24.59
CA HIS A 5 -53.84 -33.31 24.63
C HIS A 5 -52.89 -34.28 23.91
N GLY A 6 -52.08 -33.94 22.92
CA GLY A 6 -51.71 -32.69 22.27
C GLY A 6 -50.49 -33.08 21.43
N LEU A 7 -50.64 -33.09 20.10
CA LEU A 7 -49.59 -33.53 19.18
C LEU A 7 -48.56 -32.40 19.06
N VAL A 8 -47.42 -32.55 19.72
CA VAL A 8 -46.30 -31.61 19.64
C VAL A 8 -45.53 -31.88 18.35
N VAL A 9 -45.75 -31.05 17.34
CA VAL A 9 -44.90 -30.97 16.15
C VAL A 9 -43.62 -30.24 16.57
N VAL A 10 -42.52 -30.97 16.68
CA VAL A 10 -41.18 -30.38 16.85
C VAL A 10 -40.76 -29.85 15.48
N ALA A 11 -40.97 -28.55 15.25
CA ALA A 11 -40.40 -27.83 14.12
C ALA A 11 -38.89 -27.67 14.38
N LEU A 12 -38.09 -28.51 13.72
CA LEU A 12 -36.64 -28.41 13.71
C LEU A 12 -36.25 -27.19 12.85
N VAL A 13 -36.08 -26.04 13.50
CA VAL A 13 -35.54 -24.83 12.86
C VAL A 13 -34.03 -25.00 12.76
N CYS A 14 -33.56 -25.44 11.58
CA CYS A 14 -32.14 -25.37 11.22
C CYS A 14 -31.76 -23.89 11.04
N PHE A 15 -31.18 -23.29 12.07
CA PHE A 15 -30.42 -22.05 11.91
C PHE A 15 -29.18 -22.36 11.08
N LEU A 16 -29.23 -22.04 9.78
CA LEU A 16 -28.04 -21.84 8.96
C LEU A 16 -27.34 -20.58 9.46
N GLY A 17 -26.57 -20.71 10.53
CA GLY A 17 -25.60 -19.69 10.92
C GLY A 17 -24.49 -19.68 9.88
N GLY A 18 -24.53 -18.70 8.97
CA GLY A 18 -23.39 -18.39 8.12
C GLY A 18 -22.22 -18.02 9.02
N CYS A 19 -21.21 -18.88 9.11
CA CYS A 19 -19.91 -18.54 9.69
C CYS A 19 -19.18 -17.59 8.73
N GLY A 20 -19.62 -16.34 8.66
CA GLY A 20 -18.72 -15.24 8.34
C GLY A 20 -18.00 -14.90 9.64
N THR A 21 -16.77 -15.38 9.83
CA THR A 21 -15.93 -14.86 10.93
C THR A 21 -15.81 -13.36 10.72
N PRO A 22 -16.34 -12.51 11.64
CA PRO A 22 -16.26 -11.07 11.46
C PRO A 22 -14.79 -10.69 11.37
N ARG A 23 -14.45 -9.86 10.38
CA ARG A 23 -13.11 -9.28 10.24
C ARG A 23 -12.74 -8.64 11.56
N THR A 24 -11.76 -9.21 12.26
CA THR A 24 -11.26 -8.66 13.51
C THR A 24 -10.49 -7.39 13.19
N ASP A 25 -10.88 -6.29 13.82
CA ASP A 25 -10.19 -5.02 13.71
C ASP A 25 -8.72 -5.20 14.15
N PRO A 26 -7.74 -5.03 13.25
CA PRO A 26 -6.33 -5.25 13.56
C PRO A 26 -5.83 -4.35 14.69
N GLU A 27 -6.46 -3.18 14.88
CA GLU A 27 -6.08 -2.22 15.92
C GLU A 27 -6.45 -2.71 17.34
N GLN A 28 -7.35 -3.70 17.45
CA GLN A 28 -7.73 -4.30 18.73
C GLN A 28 -6.81 -5.47 19.14
N ALA A 29 -5.91 -5.90 18.26
CA ALA A 29 -4.92 -6.93 18.57
C ALA A 29 -3.70 -6.35 19.30
N SER A 30 -3.02 -7.16 20.10
CA SER A 30 -1.71 -6.78 20.68
C SER A 30 -0.71 -6.52 19.55
N LEU A 31 0.06 -5.42 19.66
CA LEU A 31 1.13 -5.12 18.70
C LEU A 31 2.10 -6.31 18.59
N PRO A 32 2.46 -6.74 17.37
CA PRO A 32 3.41 -7.83 17.21
C PRO A 32 4.79 -7.39 17.68
N GLU A 33 5.58 -8.34 18.17
CA GLU A 33 6.97 -8.09 18.53
C GLU A 33 7.80 -7.82 17.25
N PRO A 34 8.76 -6.88 17.29
CA PRO A 34 9.73 -6.70 16.20
C PRO A 34 10.57 -7.97 16.01
N VAL A 35 10.81 -8.35 14.75
CA VAL A 35 11.56 -9.57 14.39
C VAL A 35 12.44 -9.30 13.17
N ASP A 36 13.74 -9.55 13.28
CA ASP A 36 14.67 -9.49 12.16
C ASP A 36 14.35 -10.62 11.15
N VAL A 37 14.13 -10.28 9.88
CA VAL A 37 13.69 -11.24 8.86
C VAL A 37 14.38 -10.98 7.54
N ALA A 38 15.10 -12.00 7.05
CA ALA A 38 15.67 -11.98 5.72
C ALA A 38 14.57 -12.00 4.64
N LEU A 39 14.82 -11.29 3.55
CA LEU A 39 13.94 -11.29 2.38
C LEU A 39 13.95 -12.68 1.72
N VAL A 40 12.77 -13.27 1.55
CA VAL A 40 12.60 -14.46 0.71
C VAL A 40 12.59 -14.01 -0.75
N VAL A 41 13.39 -14.69 -1.58
CA VAL A 41 13.51 -14.40 -3.00
C VAL A 41 13.02 -15.60 -3.80
N PHE A 42 12.25 -15.32 -4.85
CA PHE A 42 11.73 -16.30 -5.78
C PHE A 42 12.85 -17.20 -6.33
N GLN A 43 12.61 -18.50 -6.31
CA GLN A 43 13.49 -19.49 -6.92
C GLN A 43 12.79 -20.11 -8.13
N ASP A 44 13.57 -20.40 -9.19
CA ASP A 44 13.10 -20.75 -10.54
C ASP A 44 12.35 -22.09 -10.66
N THR A 45 11.95 -22.69 -9.53
CA THR A 45 11.21 -23.96 -9.46
C THR A 45 9.71 -23.83 -9.79
N GLU A 46 9.20 -22.61 -9.96
CA GLU A 46 7.79 -22.31 -10.26
C GLU A 46 7.56 -21.59 -11.60
N ALA A 47 8.46 -21.79 -12.58
CA ALA A 47 8.47 -21.04 -13.84
C ALA A 47 7.15 -21.12 -14.67
N ASP A 48 6.31 -22.14 -14.45
CA ASP A 48 5.08 -22.37 -15.20
C ASP A 48 3.83 -21.64 -14.64
N LEU A 49 3.94 -20.93 -13.51
CA LEU A 49 2.82 -20.21 -12.91
C LEU A 49 2.76 -18.76 -13.41
N ALA A 50 1.56 -18.33 -13.79
CA ALA A 50 1.32 -16.92 -14.14
C ALA A 50 1.66 -16.02 -12.94
N ARG A 51 2.41 -14.96 -13.20
CA ARG A 51 2.70 -13.93 -12.20
C ARG A 51 1.56 -12.91 -12.19
N LEU A 52 1.18 -12.49 -10.99
CA LEU A 52 0.12 -11.49 -10.79
C LEU A 52 0.74 -10.10 -10.70
N ASN A 53 0.08 -9.08 -11.24
CA ASN A 53 0.50 -7.70 -11.03
C ASN A 53 -0.03 -7.19 -9.70
N LEU A 54 0.79 -6.37 -9.03
CA LEU A 54 0.49 -5.82 -7.72
C LEU A 54 0.54 -4.29 -7.78
N SER A 55 -0.52 -3.65 -7.32
CA SER A 55 -0.58 -2.20 -7.19
C SER A 55 -0.57 -1.81 -5.72
N ILE A 56 0.31 -0.87 -5.36
CA ILE A 56 0.42 -0.30 -4.03
C ILE A 56 -0.14 1.11 -4.10
N ALA A 57 -1.28 1.35 -3.47
CA ALA A 57 -1.80 2.70 -3.34
C ALA A 57 -0.89 3.53 -2.42
N VAL A 58 -0.79 4.83 -2.67
CA VAL A 58 -0.26 5.80 -1.70
C VAL A 58 -0.89 5.53 -0.34
N PHE A 59 -0.07 5.51 0.71
CA PHE A 59 -0.55 5.15 2.03
C PHE A 59 -1.43 6.24 2.63
N ASP A 60 -2.32 5.81 3.50
CA ASP A 60 -3.05 6.68 4.40
C ASP A 60 -2.24 6.98 5.66
N VAL A 61 -2.62 8.02 6.38
CA VAL A 61 -2.06 8.36 7.70
C VAL A 61 -3.22 8.41 8.67
N LYS A 62 -3.03 7.83 9.86
CA LYS A 62 -4.08 7.85 10.89
C LYS A 62 -4.44 9.30 11.25
N SER A 63 -5.74 9.60 11.32
CA SER A 63 -6.28 10.96 11.51
C SER A 63 -5.78 11.69 12.77
N GLU A 64 -5.34 10.98 13.81
CA GLU A 64 -4.73 11.54 15.02
C GLU A 64 -3.38 12.23 14.72
N ILE A 65 -2.66 11.76 13.70
CA ILE A 65 -1.43 12.38 13.19
C ILE A 65 -1.79 13.60 12.32
N GLU A 66 -2.84 13.49 11.49
CA GLU A 66 -3.31 14.61 10.65
C GLU A 66 -3.85 15.79 11.48
N ASN A 67 -4.46 15.52 12.65
CA ASN A 67 -5.01 16.54 13.56
C ASN A 67 -4.02 17.01 14.64
N SER A 68 -2.74 16.64 14.54
CA SER A 68 -1.72 17.03 15.52
C SER A 68 -1.46 18.54 15.50
N ILE A 69 -1.50 19.19 16.67
CA ILE A 69 -1.08 20.60 16.83
C ILE A 69 0.43 20.80 16.58
N TYR A 70 1.21 19.71 16.54
CA TYR A 70 2.62 19.74 16.19
C TYR A 70 2.77 19.67 14.66
N SER A 71 3.15 20.79 14.05
CA SER A 71 3.34 20.95 12.60
C SER A 71 4.30 19.94 11.98
N SER A 72 5.18 19.36 12.79
CA SER A 72 6.20 18.41 12.35
C SER A 72 5.72 17.03 12.01
N LYS A 73 4.76 16.52 12.79
CA LYS A 73 4.16 15.22 12.51
C LYS A 73 3.37 15.26 11.20
N ILE A 74 2.67 16.36 10.94
CA ILE A 74 1.92 16.58 9.71
C ILE A 74 2.86 16.59 8.49
N GLN A 75 3.95 17.37 8.55
CA GLN A 75 4.88 17.51 7.43
C GLN A 75 5.55 16.18 7.05
N VAL A 76 6.06 15.46 8.03
CA VAL A 76 6.69 14.16 7.79
C VAL A 76 5.67 13.16 7.26
N SER A 77 4.47 13.13 7.84
CA SER A 77 3.44 12.20 7.38
C SER A 77 3.03 12.43 5.92
N SER A 78 3.00 13.67 5.44
CA SER A 78 2.72 13.98 4.02
C SER A 78 3.78 13.41 3.07
N VAL A 79 5.03 13.29 3.53
CA VAL A 79 6.12 12.67 2.77
C VAL A 79 6.01 11.16 2.83
N GLU A 80 5.81 10.62 4.02
CA GLU A 80 5.80 9.17 4.30
C GLU A 80 4.70 8.43 3.55
N ARG A 81 3.54 9.05 3.38
CA ARG A 81 2.43 8.49 2.57
C ARG A 81 2.87 8.07 1.18
N ARG A 82 3.82 8.79 0.59
CA ARG A 82 4.31 8.59 -0.79
C ARG A 82 5.67 7.90 -0.84
N TYR A 83 6.50 8.09 0.17
CA TYR A 83 7.82 7.49 0.25
C TYR A 83 7.78 6.00 0.64
N LEU A 84 7.02 5.65 1.68
CA LEU A 84 6.98 4.29 2.22
C LEU A 84 6.39 3.23 1.25
N PRO A 85 5.34 3.53 0.44
CA PRO A 85 4.88 2.60 -0.60
C PRO A 85 5.99 2.21 -1.57
N PHE A 86 6.86 3.16 -1.93
CA PHE A 86 7.95 2.89 -2.86
C PHE A 86 9.04 2.00 -2.23
N ARG A 87 9.33 2.15 -0.94
CA ARG A 87 10.21 1.23 -0.19
C ARG A 87 9.65 -0.20 -0.17
N LEU A 88 8.34 -0.34 0.00
CA LEU A 88 7.67 -1.64 -0.10
C LEU A 88 7.77 -2.21 -1.53
N LYS A 89 7.52 -1.39 -2.55
CA LYS A 89 7.70 -1.77 -3.96
C LYS A 89 9.10 -2.29 -4.25
N GLU A 90 10.15 -1.56 -3.87
CA GLU A 90 11.54 -2.01 -4.08
C GLU A 90 11.79 -3.38 -3.43
N THR A 91 11.20 -3.62 -2.26
CA THR A 91 11.32 -4.91 -1.58
C THR A 91 10.61 -6.03 -2.33
N LEU A 92 9.39 -5.80 -2.82
CA LEU A 92 8.62 -6.76 -3.62
C LEU A 92 9.28 -7.04 -4.98
N ASP A 93 9.82 -6.02 -5.63
CA ASP A 93 10.57 -6.15 -6.89
C ASP A 93 11.82 -7.01 -6.70
N ARG A 94 12.59 -6.78 -5.61
CA ARG A 94 13.76 -7.63 -5.27
C ARG A 94 13.38 -9.06 -4.94
N ALA A 95 12.21 -9.28 -4.32
CA ALA A 95 11.72 -10.63 -4.01
C ALA A 95 11.40 -11.42 -5.28
N GLY A 96 10.93 -10.76 -6.35
CA GLY A 96 10.81 -11.35 -7.68
C GLY A 96 9.60 -12.28 -7.91
N PHE A 97 8.67 -12.37 -6.95
CA PHE A 97 7.47 -13.21 -7.05
C PHE A 97 6.38 -12.65 -7.99
N TRP A 98 6.38 -11.33 -8.18
CA TRP A 98 5.29 -10.62 -8.85
C TRP A 98 5.58 -10.40 -10.34
N GLY A 99 4.53 -10.07 -11.08
CA GLY A 99 4.64 -9.50 -12.42
C GLY A 99 5.15 -8.07 -12.31
N ALA A 100 4.35 -7.11 -12.75
CA ALA A 100 4.63 -5.72 -12.47
C ALA A 100 4.15 -5.32 -11.07
N VAL A 101 5.02 -4.68 -10.29
CA VAL A 101 4.67 -3.98 -9.05
C VAL A 101 4.65 -2.49 -9.35
N ARG A 102 3.58 -1.77 -8.98
CA ARG A 102 3.45 -0.33 -9.26
C ARG A 102 2.96 0.43 -8.05
N VAL A 103 3.46 1.64 -7.83
CA VAL A 103 2.90 2.60 -6.88
C VAL A 103 1.92 3.51 -7.62
N MET A 104 0.69 3.56 -7.12
CA MET A 104 -0.41 4.30 -7.72
C MET A 104 -1.01 5.31 -6.73
N PRO A 105 -1.61 6.41 -7.20
CA PRO A 105 -2.19 7.40 -6.30
C PRO A 105 -3.38 6.86 -5.50
N GLN A 106 -4.11 5.91 -6.10
CA GLN A 106 -5.22 5.17 -5.48
C GLN A 106 -5.22 3.72 -5.94
N THR A 107 -6.17 2.93 -5.45
CA THR A 107 -6.33 1.52 -5.87
C THR A 107 -6.52 1.41 -7.37
N ASP A 108 -5.81 0.47 -7.96
CA ASP A 108 -5.85 0.19 -9.38
C ASP A 108 -6.83 -0.96 -9.67
N LEU A 109 -7.85 -0.66 -10.47
CA LEU A 109 -8.83 -1.64 -10.92
C LEU A 109 -8.24 -2.68 -11.88
N ASN A 110 -7.08 -2.41 -12.48
CA ASN A 110 -6.41 -3.30 -13.43
C ASN A 110 -5.49 -4.32 -12.77
N SER A 111 -5.15 -4.10 -11.49
CA SER A 111 -4.23 -4.96 -10.76
C SER A 111 -4.95 -6.17 -10.18
N GLU A 112 -4.30 -7.33 -10.28
CA GLU A 112 -4.79 -8.55 -9.67
C GLU A 112 -4.74 -8.49 -8.14
N ILE A 113 -3.77 -7.78 -7.57
CA ILE A 113 -3.60 -7.60 -6.12
C ILE A 113 -3.45 -6.12 -5.78
N ASN A 114 -4.37 -5.58 -4.99
CA ASN A 114 -4.30 -4.22 -4.49
C ASN A 114 -3.81 -4.20 -3.04
N VAL A 115 -2.75 -3.45 -2.79
CA VAL A 115 -2.18 -3.21 -1.45
C VAL A 115 -2.44 -1.77 -1.04
N LYS A 116 -3.06 -1.60 0.13
CA LYS A 116 -3.19 -0.33 0.84
C LYS A 116 -2.36 -0.40 2.12
N GLY A 117 -1.77 0.74 2.48
CA GLY A 117 -1.10 0.89 3.77
C GLY A 117 -1.68 2.07 4.55
N THR A 118 -1.64 1.98 5.87
CA THR A 118 -1.92 3.10 6.77
C THR A 118 -0.77 3.25 7.75
N VAL A 119 -0.16 4.43 7.76
CA VAL A 119 0.86 4.79 8.74
C VAL A 119 0.18 5.06 10.07
N LEU A 120 0.37 4.15 11.03
CA LEU A 120 -0.18 4.25 12.37
C LEU A 120 0.76 5.03 13.30
N PHE A 121 2.07 4.84 13.12
CA PHE A 121 3.11 5.54 13.87
C PHE A 121 4.42 5.54 13.07
N SER A 122 5.18 6.63 13.14
CA SER A 122 6.47 6.73 12.49
C SER A 122 7.36 7.79 13.14
N ASP A 123 8.53 7.38 13.63
CA ASP A 123 9.62 8.28 14.02
C ASP A 123 11.00 7.61 13.83
N GLY A 124 12.10 8.23 14.25
CA GLY A 124 13.43 7.62 14.08
C GLY A 124 13.64 6.29 14.82
N VAL A 125 12.75 5.91 15.75
CA VAL A 125 12.89 4.72 16.60
C VAL A 125 11.89 3.63 16.21
N GLU A 126 10.66 3.97 15.86
CA GLU A 126 9.58 3.01 15.69
C GLU A 126 8.76 3.30 14.42
N LEU A 127 8.38 2.24 13.72
CA LEU A 127 7.49 2.28 12.56
C LEU A 127 6.36 1.25 12.74
N ARG A 128 5.11 1.72 12.59
CA ARG A 128 3.92 0.87 12.61
C ARG A 128 3.06 1.13 11.37
N LEU A 129 2.90 0.11 10.55
CA LEU A 129 2.10 0.14 9.33
C LEU A 129 0.98 -0.90 9.42
N GLN A 130 -0.26 -0.49 9.19
CA GLN A 130 -1.31 -1.45 8.84
C GLN A 130 -1.23 -1.68 7.33
N ILE A 131 -1.15 -2.93 6.90
CA ILE A 131 -1.17 -3.31 5.49
C ILE A 131 -2.42 -4.15 5.22
N LEU A 132 -3.19 -3.71 4.22
CA LEU A 132 -4.36 -4.38 3.68
C LEU A 132 -4.08 -4.80 2.24
N ALA A 133 -4.03 -6.10 1.97
CA ALA A 133 -3.92 -6.66 0.63
C ALA A 133 -5.22 -7.36 0.24
N VAL A 134 -5.77 -7.01 -0.91
CA VAL A 134 -7.04 -7.52 -1.43
C VAL A 134 -6.86 -7.96 -2.88
N ASP A 135 -7.30 -9.17 -3.21
CA ASP A 135 -7.24 -9.65 -4.59
C ASP A 135 -8.37 -9.09 -5.46
N ALA A 136 -8.29 -9.37 -6.76
CA ALA A 136 -9.29 -8.94 -7.74
C ALA A 136 -10.70 -9.43 -7.38
N THR A 137 -10.86 -10.57 -6.69
CA THR A 137 -12.17 -11.06 -6.26
C THR A 137 -12.72 -10.34 -5.03
N GLY A 138 -11.95 -9.44 -4.41
CA GLY A 138 -12.36 -8.76 -3.18
C GLY A 138 -12.03 -9.56 -1.92
N ARG A 139 -11.34 -10.70 -2.04
CA ARG A 139 -10.89 -11.47 -0.88
C ARG A 139 -9.67 -10.80 -0.26
N VAL A 140 -9.67 -10.70 1.05
CA VAL A 140 -8.55 -10.15 1.82
C VAL A 140 -7.48 -11.22 1.96
N TRP A 141 -6.28 -10.92 1.49
CA TRP A 141 -5.08 -11.75 1.67
C TRP A 141 -4.39 -11.43 2.99
N LEU A 142 -4.28 -10.13 3.30
CA LEU A 142 -3.64 -9.63 4.50
C LEU A 142 -4.43 -8.44 5.02
N ASP A 143 -4.64 -8.39 6.33
CA ASP A 143 -5.08 -7.20 7.06
C ASP A 143 -4.44 -7.22 8.44
N ARG A 144 -3.22 -6.69 8.52
CA ARG A 144 -2.36 -6.85 9.71
C ARG A 144 -1.55 -5.59 9.97
N ILE A 145 -1.23 -5.39 11.25
CA ILE A 145 -0.26 -4.39 11.69
C ILE A 145 1.13 -5.01 11.65
N TYR A 146 2.05 -4.34 10.98
CA TYR A 146 3.47 -4.60 10.99
C TYR A 146 4.13 -3.53 11.84
N HIS A 147 5.01 -3.96 12.74
CA HIS A 147 5.66 -3.13 13.73
C HIS A 147 7.13 -3.45 13.77
N ASP A 148 7.96 -2.41 13.79
CA ASP A 148 9.40 -2.53 13.83
C ASP A 148 10.03 -1.41 14.67
N VAL A 149 11.15 -1.73 15.31
CA VAL A 149 11.84 -0.84 16.25
C VAL A 149 13.34 -0.91 15.97
N THR A 150 13.95 0.25 15.75
CA THR A 150 15.38 0.35 15.44
C THR A 150 16.25 0.12 16.67
N SER A 151 17.50 -0.23 16.40
CA SER A 151 18.59 -0.40 17.33
C SER A 151 19.72 0.61 17.07
N ASP A 152 20.68 0.68 18.00
CA ASP A 152 21.89 1.51 17.82
C ASP A 152 22.71 1.07 16.58
N LEU A 153 22.55 -0.17 16.09
CA LEU A 153 23.28 -0.68 14.92
C LEU A 153 22.72 -0.12 13.62
N ASP A 154 21.41 0.09 13.54
CA ASP A 154 20.72 0.52 12.31
C ASP A 154 21.13 1.94 11.87
N TYR A 155 21.66 2.73 12.80
CA TYR A 155 22.16 4.08 12.57
C TYR A 155 23.68 4.23 12.78
N SER A 156 24.43 3.13 12.83
CA SER A 156 25.86 3.12 13.17
C SER A 156 26.80 3.65 12.06
N THR A 157 26.32 3.77 10.83
CA THR A 157 27.06 4.23 9.64
C THR A 157 26.40 5.46 9.00
N ASP A 158 26.96 5.99 7.92
CA ASP A 158 26.41 7.16 7.24
C ASP A 158 25.01 6.86 6.67
N PRO A 159 23.97 7.64 7.02
CA PRO A 159 22.60 7.45 6.54
C PRO A 159 22.46 7.44 5.01
N SER A 160 23.44 7.97 4.27
CA SER A 160 23.45 8.01 2.80
C SER A 160 23.76 6.66 2.15
N TYR A 161 24.29 5.69 2.91
CA TYR A 161 24.74 4.38 2.39
C TYR A 161 24.11 3.19 3.15
N GLN A 162 23.11 3.44 4.00
CA GLN A 162 22.50 2.42 4.84
C GLN A 162 21.36 1.68 4.14
N ILE A 163 21.25 0.40 4.48
CA ILE A 163 19.98 -0.34 4.38
C ILE A 163 18.99 0.40 5.29
N ASP A 164 17.75 0.57 4.83
CA ASP A 164 16.72 1.25 5.62
C ASP A 164 16.60 0.60 7.01
N PRO A 165 16.60 1.38 8.10
CA PRO A 165 16.50 0.88 9.47
C PRO A 165 15.28 0.00 9.75
N PHE A 166 14.23 0.10 8.93
CA PHE A 166 13.01 -0.69 9.03
C PHE A 166 12.87 -1.69 7.87
N GLN A 167 13.99 -2.09 7.24
CA GLN A 167 13.98 -3.02 6.11
C GLN A 167 13.32 -4.36 6.45
N ASP A 168 13.44 -4.82 7.70
CA ASP A 168 12.80 -6.05 8.17
C ASP A 168 11.27 -5.96 8.12
N LEU A 169 10.69 -4.79 8.44
CA LEU A 169 9.26 -4.55 8.26
C LEU A 169 8.81 -4.85 6.83
N TYR A 170 9.49 -4.27 5.84
CA TYR A 170 9.14 -4.48 4.42
C TYR A 170 9.38 -5.93 3.97
N ASN A 171 10.44 -6.57 4.47
CA ASN A 171 10.71 -7.98 4.18
C ASN A 171 9.57 -8.86 4.73
N ARG A 172 9.07 -8.60 5.94
CA ARG A 172 7.93 -9.34 6.51
C ARG A 172 6.67 -9.18 5.67
N VAL A 173 6.35 -7.95 5.23
CA VAL A 173 5.20 -7.73 4.34
C VAL A 173 5.36 -8.50 3.01
N SER A 174 6.55 -8.47 2.42
CA SER A 174 6.85 -9.18 1.18
C SER A 174 6.72 -10.70 1.34
N ASN A 175 7.28 -11.25 2.41
CA ASN A 175 7.27 -12.69 2.69
C ASN A 175 5.84 -13.19 2.95
N ASP A 176 5.05 -12.46 3.75
CA ASP A 176 3.65 -12.83 4.03
C ASP A 176 2.80 -12.79 2.75
N LEU A 177 3.04 -11.83 1.85
CA LEU A 177 2.37 -11.77 0.55
C LEU A 177 2.80 -12.92 -0.38
N SER A 178 4.08 -13.27 -0.41
CA SER A 178 4.58 -14.39 -1.24
C SER A 178 4.10 -15.74 -0.71
N ASP A 179 4.02 -15.91 0.60
CA ASP A 179 3.50 -17.13 1.23
C ASP A 179 2.02 -17.33 0.87
N MET A 180 1.23 -16.25 0.87
CA MET A 180 -0.15 -16.30 0.40
C MET A 180 -0.23 -16.64 -1.10
N LEU A 181 0.58 -16.01 -1.94
CA LEU A 181 0.65 -16.33 -3.37
C LEU A 181 1.04 -17.80 -3.63
N GLY A 182 1.92 -18.37 -2.80
CA GLY A 182 2.35 -19.76 -2.88
C GLY A 182 1.24 -20.78 -2.60
N SER A 183 0.17 -20.39 -1.91
CA SER A 183 -0.99 -21.27 -1.69
C SER A 183 -1.98 -21.27 -2.86
N TYR A 184 -1.82 -20.40 -3.86
CA TYR A 184 -2.72 -20.27 -5.00
C TYR A 184 -2.24 -21.13 -6.16
N THR A 185 -3.10 -22.04 -6.63
CA THR A 185 -2.80 -22.91 -7.77
C THR A 185 -2.81 -22.13 -9.09
N LYS A 186 -2.34 -22.77 -10.18
CA LYS A 186 -2.46 -22.18 -11.52
C LYS A 186 -3.90 -21.76 -11.85
N LEU A 187 -4.88 -22.60 -11.52
CA LEU A 187 -6.29 -22.32 -11.78
C LEU A 187 -6.79 -21.09 -10.99
N ASP A 188 -6.33 -20.93 -9.74
CA ASP A 188 -6.69 -19.77 -8.93
C ASP A 188 -6.08 -18.49 -9.50
N ARG A 189 -4.82 -18.53 -9.95
CA ARG A 189 -4.15 -17.37 -10.57
C ARG A 189 -4.80 -16.99 -11.91
N ASP A 190 -5.16 -17.96 -12.74
CA ASP A 190 -5.89 -17.74 -13.99
C ASP A 190 -7.29 -17.14 -13.72
N LEU A 191 -7.96 -17.57 -12.65
CA LEU A 191 -9.22 -16.97 -12.20
C LEU A 191 -9.03 -15.50 -11.81
N LEU A 192 -7.99 -15.16 -11.05
CA LEU A 192 -7.71 -13.78 -10.64
C LEU A 192 -7.46 -12.87 -11.85
N LEU A 193 -6.69 -13.32 -12.83
CA LEU A 193 -6.44 -12.59 -14.07
C LEU A 193 -7.75 -12.31 -14.84
N ASN A 194 -8.61 -13.32 -14.94
CA ASN A 194 -9.91 -13.21 -15.61
C ASN A 194 -10.87 -12.25 -14.87
N VAL A 195 -10.93 -12.35 -13.54
CA VAL A 195 -11.75 -11.46 -12.72
C VAL A 195 -11.26 -10.02 -12.80
N ALA A 196 -9.94 -9.79 -12.74
CA ALA A 196 -9.36 -8.45 -12.94
C ALA A 196 -9.72 -7.86 -14.30
N MET A 197 -9.59 -8.66 -15.39
CA MET A 197 -9.97 -8.26 -16.74
C MET A 197 -11.46 -7.86 -16.81
N LEU A 198 -12.34 -8.69 -16.25
CA LEU A 198 -13.79 -8.43 -16.32
C LEU A 198 -14.24 -7.30 -15.40
N LYS A 199 -13.57 -7.06 -14.28
CA LYS A 199 -13.83 -5.88 -13.44
C LYS A 199 -13.50 -4.61 -14.19
N TYR A 200 -12.37 -4.60 -14.89
CA TYR A 200 -12.00 -3.50 -15.75
C TYR A 200 -13.01 -3.31 -16.90
N ALA A 201 -13.39 -4.40 -17.58
CA ALA A 201 -14.42 -4.37 -18.62
C ALA A 201 -15.75 -3.82 -18.12
N ARG A 202 -16.19 -4.25 -16.93
CA ARG A 202 -17.43 -3.79 -16.27
C ARG A 202 -17.37 -2.32 -15.88
N GLU A 203 -16.22 -1.77 -15.51
CA GLU A 203 -16.07 -0.34 -15.24
C GLU A 203 -16.17 0.51 -16.52
N LEU A 204 -15.67 -0.01 -17.65
CA LEU A 204 -15.81 0.66 -18.95
C LEU A 204 -17.23 0.55 -19.50
N SER A 205 -17.88 -0.61 -19.36
CA SER A 205 -19.20 -0.93 -19.89
C SER A 205 -19.98 -1.87 -18.97
N PRO A 206 -20.66 -1.32 -17.95
CA PRO A 206 -21.46 -2.11 -17.01
C PRO A 206 -22.56 -2.91 -17.71
N GLU A 207 -23.19 -2.34 -18.73
CA GLU A 207 -24.28 -2.95 -19.50
C GLU A 207 -23.85 -4.19 -20.29
N THR A 208 -22.63 -4.21 -20.82
CA THR A 208 -22.11 -5.34 -21.59
C THR A 208 -21.56 -6.42 -20.68
N PHE A 209 -20.71 -6.03 -19.72
CA PHE A 209 -19.91 -6.99 -18.94
C PHE A 209 -20.47 -7.28 -17.55
N GLY A 210 -21.48 -6.55 -17.09
CA GLY A 210 -22.08 -6.72 -15.76
C GLY A 210 -22.61 -8.13 -15.50
N ARG A 211 -23.06 -8.85 -16.54
CA ARG A 211 -23.56 -10.23 -16.40
C ARG A 211 -22.51 -11.26 -16.00
N TYR A 212 -21.24 -11.01 -16.31
CA TYR A 212 -20.16 -11.98 -16.08
C TYR A 212 -19.69 -12.02 -14.63
N LEU A 213 -19.99 -10.98 -13.86
CA LEU A 213 -19.55 -10.85 -12.48
C LEU A 213 -20.76 -10.63 -11.57
N SER A 214 -20.92 -11.51 -10.60
CA SER A 214 -21.80 -11.26 -9.45
C SER A 214 -20.98 -10.80 -8.26
N GLU A 215 -21.59 -10.03 -7.37
CA GLU A 215 -20.96 -9.54 -6.16
C GLU A 215 -21.87 -9.85 -4.98
N ASP A 216 -21.32 -10.53 -3.98
CA ASP A 216 -22.00 -10.85 -2.72
C ASP A 216 -21.09 -10.47 -1.55
N MET A 217 -21.59 -9.63 -0.64
CA MET A 217 -20.84 -9.12 0.52
C MET A 217 -19.43 -8.59 0.17
N GLY A 218 -19.26 -7.97 -1.00
CA GLY A 218 -17.98 -7.43 -1.49
C GLY A 218 -17.04 -8.46 -2.12
N VAL A 219 -17.43 -9.74 -2.19
CA VAL A 219 -16.72 -10.80 -2.90
C VAL A 219 -17.33 -11.00 -4.28
N ILE A 220 -16.49 -10.95 -5.29
CA ILE A 220 -16.87 -11.11 -6.70
C ILE A 220 -16.74 -12.57 -7.11
N THR A 221 -17.80 -13.08 -7.73
CA THR A 221 -17.85 -14.42 -8.32
C THR A 221 -17.97 -14.33 -9.84
N LEU A 222 -17.23 -15.19 -10.52
CA LEU A 222 -17.27 -15.30 -11.98
C LEU A 222 -18.45 -16.19 -12.41
N ASN A 223 -19.39 -15.62 -13.16
CA ASN A 223 -20.56 -16.36 -13.68
C ASN A 223 -20.30 -16.98 -15.06
N GLY A 224 -19.29 -16.50 -15.76
CA GLY A 224 -18.90 -16.97 -17.08
C GLY A 224 -17.88 -16.04 -17.72
N LEU A 225 -17.34 -16.45 -18.87
CA LEU A 225 -16.40 -15.66 -19.66
C LEU A 225 -17.04 -15.28 -21.00
N PRO A 226 -16.76 -14.08 -21.53
CA PRO A 226 -16.99 -13.79 -22.94
C PRO A 226 -16.16 -14.72 -23.83
N SER A 227 -16.52 -14.81 -25.10
CA SER A 227 -15.67 -15.48 -26.09
C SER A 227 -14.32 -14.77 -26.20
N GLU A 228 -13.22 -15.51 -26.37
CA GLU A 228 -11.89 -14.92 -26.59
C GLU A 228 -11.86 -14.02 -27.83
N ASP A 229 -12.63 -14.39 -28.86
CA ASP A 229 -12.79 -13.62 -30.10
C ASP A 229 -13.85 -12.50 -30.04
N ASP A 230 -14.40 -12.18 -28.85
CA ASP A 230 -15.38 -11.10 -28.70
C ASP A 230 -14.73 -9.73 -29.04
N PRO A 231 -15.22 -8.99 -30.06
CA PRO A 231 -14.62 -7.72 -30.46
C PRO A 231 -14.64 -6.66 -29.36
N LEU A 232 -15.64 -6.67 -28.47
CA LEU A 232 -15.73 -5.75 -27.34
C LEU A 232 -14.68 -6.11 -26.27
N LEU A 233 -14.46 -7.41 -26.03
CA LEU A 233 -13.41 -7.86 -25.10
C LEU A 233 -12.01 -7.51 -25.61
N GLN A 234 -11.72 -7.76 -26.90
CA GLN A 234 -10.45 -7.38 -27.52
C GLN A 234 -10.18 -5.89 -27.45
N LYS A 235 -11.24 -5.08 -27.50
CA LYS A 235 -11.14 -3.64 -27.33
C LYS A 235 -10.81 -3.25 -25.90
N VAL A 236 -11.50 -3.84 -24.91
CA VAL A 236 -11.16 -3.66 -23.50
C VAL A 236 -9.70 -4.00 -23.25
N GLN A 237 -9.19 -5.09 -23.83
CA GLN A 237 -7.78 -5.49 -23.73
C GLN A 237 -6.82 -4.39 -24.23
N ARG A 238 -7.05 -3.83 -25.43
CA ARG A 238 -6.22 -2.72 -25.95
C ARG A 238 -6.25 -1.47 -25.06
N ILE A 239 -7.41 -1.13 -24.50
CA ILE A 239 -7.53 0.01 -23.58
C ILE A 239 -6.80 -0.30 -22.26
N ARG A 240 -6.88 -1.55 -21.78
CA ARG A 240 -6.15 -2.01 -20.59
C ARG A 240 -4.64 -1.91 -20.76
N GLU A 241 -4.13 -2.27 -21.95
CA GLU A 241 -2.70 -2.12 -22.30
C GLU A 241 -2.25 -0.66 -22.23
N SER A 242 -3.08 0.27 -22.73
CA SER A 242 -2.84 1.71 -22.61
C SER A 242 -2.82 2.19 -21.15
N GLU A 243 -3.73 1.70 -20.29
CA GLU A 243 -3.70 1.99 -18.85
C GLU A 243 -2.39 1.49 -18.21
N TYR A 244 -1.86 0.33 -18.61
CA TYR A 244 -0.59 -0.14 -18.05
C TYR A 244 0.58 0.79 -18.36
N LEU A 245 0.65 1.32 -19.58
CA LEU A 245 1.67 2.29 -19.95
C LEU A 245 1.52 3.60 -19.17
N PHE A 246 0.28 4.04 -18.96
CA PHE A 246 0.01 5.21 -18.11
C PHE A 246 0.44 4.95 -16.66
N ALA A 247 0.10 3.78 -16.10
CA ALA A 247 0.48 3.38 -14.75
C ALA A 247 2.01 3.28 -14.59
N ASP A 248 2.74 2.79 -15.59
CA ASP A 248 4.21 2.77 -15.61
C ASP A 248 4.79 4.19 -15.54
N SER A 249 4.21 5.15 -16.27
CA SER A 249 4.65 6.54 -16.19
C SER A 249 4.37 7.16 -14.81
N VAL A 250 3.22 6.84 -14.21
CA VAL A 250 2.88 7.31 -12.86
C VAL A 250 3.84 6.74 -11.82
N ASP A 251 4.15 5.44 -11.90
CA ASP A 251 5.13 4.76 -11.04
C ASP A 251 6.53 5.39 -11.15
N GLN A 252 6.97 5.75 -12.36
CA GLN A 252 8.24 6.46 -12.59
C GLN A 252 8.29 7.83 -11.90
N HIS A 253 7.17 8.55 -11.80
CA HIS A 253 7.14 9.80 -11.03
C HIS A 253 7.35 9.54 -9.53
N TYR A 254 6.79 8.48 -8.98
CA TYR A 254 7.05 8.08 -7.59
C TYR A 254 8.49 7.61 -7.38
N GLU A 255 9.10 6.93 -8.36
CA GLU A 255 10.53 6.59 -8.32
C GLU A 255 11.41 7.83 -8.25
N SER A 256 11.15 8.83 -9.10
CA SER A 256 11.87 10.10 -9.11
C SER A 256 11.73 10.84 -7.77
N LEU A 257 10.50 10.88 -7.22
CA LEU A 257 10.24 11.44 -5.89
C LEU A 257 11.05 10.72 -4.81
N HIS A 258 11.01 9.38 -4.80
CA HIS A 258 11.73 8.55 -3.84
C HIS A 258 13.24 8.83 -3.88
N LYS A 259 13.84 8.87 -5.07
CA LYS A 259 15.26 9.20 -5.26
C LYS A 259 15.62 10.60 -4.77
N LYS A 260 14.76 11.60 -5.03
CA LYS A 260 14.99 13.01 -4.63
C LYS A 260 14.87 13.21 -3.12
N ILE A 261 13.90 12.54 -2.49
CA ILE A 261 13.61 12.69 -1.05
C ILE A 261 14.49 11.80 -0.17
N GLY A 262 14.88 10.62 -0.66
CA GLY A 262 15.55 9.57 0.12
C GLY A 262 16.70 10.06 1.00
N PRO A 263 17.69 10.81 0.48
CA PRO A 263 18.81 11.29 1.28
C PRO A 263 18.37 12.16 2.47
N THR A 264 17.50 13.15 2.23
CA THR A 264 16.99 14.03 3.29
C THR A 264 16.16 13.26 4.31
N TYR A 265 15.39 12.27 3.84
CA TYR A 265 14.56 11.44 4.70
C TYR A 265 15.39 10.54 5.62
N ALA A 266 16.47 9.94 5.11
CA ALA A 266 17.40 9.15 5.89
C ALA A 266 18.06 10.00 7.01
N TRP A 267 18.48 11.23 6.68
CA TRP A 267 19.00 12.17 7.68
C TRP A 267 17.95 12.59 8.71
N TRP A 268 16.72 12.86 8.29
CA TRP A 268 15.62 13.16 9.21
C TRP A 268 15.39 12.00 10.20
N ARG A 269 15.33 10.75 9.70
CA ARG A 269 15.21 9.54 10.53
C ARG A 269 16.36 9.43 11.54
N TYR A 270 17.60 9.57 11.07
CA TYR A 270 18.80 9.52 11.93
C TYR A 270 18.77 10.57 13.05
N TYR A 271 18.50 11.84 12.73
CA TYR A 271 18.45 12.89 13.76
C TYR A 271 17.26 12.74 14.70
N SER A 272 16.13 12.20 14.20
CA SER A 272 14.98 11.84 15.02
C SER A 272 15.35 10.74 16.03
N TYR A 273 16.05 9.70 15.59
CA TYR A 273 16.57 8.64 16.44
C TYR A 273 17.50 9.18 17.53
N GLU A 274 18.55 9.93 17.14
CA GLU A 274 19.52 10.50 18.07
C GLU A 274 18.86 11.41 19.11
N LEU A 275 17.83 12.16 18.71
CA LEU A 275 17.08 13.03 19.62
C LEU A 275 16.27 12.22 20.62
N ILE A 276 15.53 11.21 20.16
CA ILE A 276 14.66 10.37 21.00
C ILE A 276 15.51 9.55 21.98
N GLU A 277 16.50 8.81 21.48
CA GLU A 277 17.37 7.98 22.30
C GLU A 277 18.28 8.80 23.21
N GLY A 278 18.77 9.94 22.73
CA GLY A 278 19.53 10.89 23.54
C GLY A 278 18.73 11.38 24.75
N ASN A 279 17.48 11.80 24.54
CA ASN A 279 16.58 12.20 25.62
C ASN A 279 16.27 11.05 26.57
N ARG A 280 15.98 9.84 26.04
CA ARG A 280 15.72 8.63 26.84
C ARG A 280 16.88 8.29 27.77
N LYS A 281 18.12 8.36 27.25
CA LYS A 281 19.36 8.13 28.03
C LYS A 281 19.51 9.15 29.16
N LEU A 282 19.21 10.43 28.91
CA LEU A 282 19.30 11.50 29.93
C LEU A 282 18.26 11.34 31.05
N THR A 283 16.99 11.07 30.71
CA THR A 283 15.94 10.85 31.72
C THR A 283 16.28 9.68 32.66
N LYS A 284 16.87 8.60 32.14
CA LYS A 284 17.32 7.47 32.95
C LYS A 284 18.45 7.85 33.92
N VAL A 285 19.41 8.66 33.47
CA VAL A 285 20.55 9.13 34.29
C VAL A 285 20.08 10.07 35.42
N ASP A 286 19.17 11.00 35.11
CA ASP A 286 18.63 11.94 36.11
C ASP A 286 17.77 11.23 37.17
N ALA A 287 17.08 10.15 36.81
CA ALA A 287 16.30 9.33 37.73
C ALA A 287 17.16 8.49 38.69
N THR A 288 18.38 8.10 38.30
CA THR A 288 19.30 7.28 39.13
C THR A 288 20.23 8.12 40.01
N ARG A 289 20.49 9.39 39.66
CA ARG A 289 21.37 10.28 40.40
C ARG A 289 20.65 11.61 40.64
N GLY A 290 19.93 11.69 41.76
CA GLY A 290 19.15 12.87 42.14
C GLY A 290 19.80 14.19 41.74
N ALA A 291 19.21 14.82 40.72
CA ALA A 291 19.48 16.17 40.21
C ALA A 291 20.96 16.58 40.11
N THR A 292 21.65 16.14 39.04
CA THR A 292 22.73 16.96 38.47
C THR A 292 22.26 17.50 37.13
N ARG A 293 21.80 18.75 37.11
CA ARG A 293 21.51 19.53 35.90
C ARG A 293 22.56 19.23 34.83
N GLY A 294 22.12 18.59 33.75
CA GLY A 294 22.98 18.04 32.70
C GLY A 294 24.06 19.01 32.22
N SER A 295 25.27 18.50 32.00
CA SER A 295 26.41 19.29 31.53
C SER A 295 26.03 20.11 30.30
N TRP A 296 26.50 21.36 30.22
CA TRP A 296 26.26 22.26 29.08
C TRP A 296 26.49 21.59 27.72
N TYR A 297 27.50 20.71 27.63
CA TYR A 297 27.80 19.91 26.43
C TYR A 297 26.67 18.96 26.00
N ALA A 298 25.99 18.30 26.95
CA ALA A 298 24.85 17.44 26.64
C ALA A 298 23.66 18.26 26.11
N MET A 299 23.42 19.44 26.68
CA MET A 299 22.37 20.36 26.21
C MET A 299 22.69 20.95 24.84
N GLU A 300 23.94 21.32 24.59
CA GLU A 300 24.41 21.80 23.29
C GLU A 300 24.22 20.73 22.20
N ARG A 301 24.59 19.47 22.49
CA ARG A 301 24.38 18.34 21.56
C ARG A 301 22.89 18.15 21.24
N ILE A 302 22.01 18.08 22.24
CA ILE A 302 20.55 17.93 22.01
C ILE A 302 20.02 19.08 21.16
N TYR A 303 20.40 20.32 21.49
CA TYR A 303 19.97 21.49 20.75
C TYR A 303 20.41 21.42 19.29
N LYS A 304 21.67 21.03 19.03
CA LYS A 304 22.19 20.83 17.68
C LYS A 304 21.40 19.74 16.94
N THR A 305 21.20 18.56 17.54
CA THR A 305 20.43 17.45 16.93
C THR A 305 18.99 17.86 16.64
N TYR A 306 18.33 18.56 17.57
CA TYR A 306 16.98 19.10 17.36
C TYR A 306 16.95 20.07 16.17
N LYS A 307 17.92 20.99 16.09
CA LYS A 307 18.03 21.95 14.98
C LYS A 307 18.19 21.22 13.64
N GLU A 308 19.05 20.21 13.57
CA GLU A 308 19.24 19.41 12.34
C GLU A 308 17.97 18.64 11.96
N SER A 309 17.29 18.01 12.92
CA SER A 309 16.00 17.33 12.70
C SER A 309 14.96 18.29 12.12
N LYS A 310 14.88 19.52 12.65
CA LYS A 310 13.99 20.57 12.14
C LYS A 310 14.35 21.07 10.74
N MET A 311 15.64 21.28 10.47
CA MET A 311 16.08 21.67 9.12
C MET A 311 15.72 20.61 8.08
N ASN A 312 15.88 19.32 8.41
CA ASN A 312 15.48 18.24 7.50
C ASN A 312 13.96 18.15 7.33
N GLU A 313 13.17 18.33 8.39
CA GLU A 313 11.71 18.40 8.30
C GLU A 313 11.24 19.50 7.33
N ASP A 314 11.79 20.71 7.46
CA ASP A 314 11.47 21.82 6.57
C ASP A 314 11.88 21.52 5.11
N ALA A 315 13.05 20.90 4.91
CA ALA A 315 13.52 20.48 3.60
C ALA A 315 12.63 19.40 2.96
N LEU A 316 12.18 18.40 3.74
CA LEU A 316 11.24 17.38 3.27
C LEU A 316 9.92 17.99 2.81
N ARG A 317 9.40 18.96 3.57
CA ARG A 317 8.19 19.70 3.19
C ARG A 317 8.40 20.46 1.87
N GLU A 318 9.53 21.15 1.73
CA GLU A 318 9.83 21.91 0.52
C GLU A 318 9.94 21.00 -0.72
N LEU A 319 10.63 19.87 -0.59
CA LEU A 319 10.77 18.88 -1.67
C LEU A 319 9.42 18.29 -2.08
N THR A 320 8.55 17.99 -1.11
CA THR A 320 7.20 17.44 -1.38
C THR A 320 6.30 18.49 -2.04
N ASN A 321 6.35 19.73 -1.56
CA ASN A 321 5.61 20.85 -2.18
C ASN A 321 6.12 21.17 -3.59
N SER A 322 7.43 21.06 -3.85
CA SER A 322 8.01 21.16 -5.19
C SER A 322 7.48 20.05 -6.07
N PHE A 323 7.46 18.80 -5.59
CA PHE A 323 6.89 17.68 -6.35
C PHE A 323 5.44 17.94 -6.75
N ASP A 324 4.56 18.35 -5.82
CA ASP A 324 3.13 18.61 -6.14
C ASP A 324 2.93 19.73 -7.17
N ARG A 325 3.87 20.69 -7.25
CA ARG A 325 3.81 21.82 -8.18
C ARG A 325 4.50 21.53 -9.52
N GLU A 326 5.51 20.67 -9.50
CA GLU A 326 6.40 20.38 -10.61
C GLU A 326 6.20 18.97 -11.19
N THR A 327 5.15 18.24 -10.77
CA THR A 327 4.82 16.94 -11.35
C THR A 327 4.82 17.05 -12.87
N GLU A 328 5.75 16.34 -13.49
CA GLU A 328 5.89 16.36 -14.93
C GLU A 328 4.60 15.88 -15.59
N PRO A 329 4.23 16.42 -16.76
CA PRO A 329 3.06 15.96 -17.47
C PRO A 329 3.20 14.50 -17.88
N THR A 330 2.23 13.66 -17.54
CA THR A 330 2.19 12.29 -18.04
C THR A 330 1.71 12.28 -19.49
N VAL A 331 2.45 11.60 -20.35
CA VAL A 331 2.08 11.40 -21.76
C VAL A 331 1.63 9.96 -21.93
N ALA A 332 0.41 9.76 -22.40
CA ALA A 332 -0.13 8.44 -22.66
C ALA A 332 -0.76 8.38 -24.04
N GLU A 333 -0.62 7.23 -24.71
CA GLU A 333 -1.24 6.97 -26.00
C GLU A 333 -2.56 6.22 -25.80
N LEU A 334 -3.65 6.76 -26.34
CA LEU A 334 -4.98 6.17 -26.29
C LEU A 334 -5.57 6.10 -27.71
N ALA A 335 -5.82 4.90 -28.21
CA ALA A 335 -6.41 4.66 -29.53
C ALA A 335 -5.73 5.45 -30.68
N GLY A 336 -4.39 5.54 -30.66
CA GLY A 336 -3.60 6.26 -31.66
C GLY A 336 -3.55 7.78 -31.46
N SER A 337 -4.10 8.31 -30.36
CA SER A 337 -3.99 9.72 -29.97
C SER A 337 -3.08 9.87 -28.76
N VAL A 338 -2.15 10.83 -28.83
CA VAL A 338 -1.27 11.16 -27.70
C VAL A 338 -1.96 12.20 -26.81
N ILE A 339 -2.19 11.83 -25.56
CA ILE A 339 -2.82 12.67 -24.54
C ILE A 339 -1.75 13.12 -23.55
N ARG A 340 -1.77 14.41 -23.21
CA ARG A 340 -0.90 14.99 -22.20
C ARG A 340 -1.72 15.42 -21.00
N LEU A 341 -1.46 14.82 -19.84
CA LEU A 341 -2.13 15.10 -18.58
C LEU A 341 -1.26 16.00 -17.72
N THR A 342 -1.87 16.93 -17.00
CA THR A 342 -1.16 17.94 -16.21
C THR A 342 -1.81 18.15 -14.85
N GLY A 343 -1.07 18.72 -13.90
CA GLY A 343 -1.51 18.86 -12.50
C GLY A 343 -1.02 17.69 -11.65
N THR A 344 -1.55 17.54 -10.43
CA THR A 344 -1.11 16.50 -9.49
C THR A 344 -1.39 15.09 -10.04
N LEU A 345 -0.60 14.09 -9.65
CA LEU A 345 -0.78 12.70 -10.11
C LEU A 345 -2.19 12.17 -9.84
N ASP A 346 -2.80 12.53 -8.71
CA ASP A 346 -4.19 12.18 -8.40
C ASP A 346 -5.16 12.68 -9.49
N ARG A 347 -5.03 13.96 -9.87
CA ARG A 347 -5.87 14.57 -10.91
C ARG A 347 -5.58 14.00 -12.28
N GLN A 348 -4.31 13.77 -12.61
CA GLN A 348 -3.93 13.14 -13.87
C GLN A 348 -4.56 11.74 -13.98
N TYR A 349 -4.52 10.95 -12.89
CA TYR A 349 -5.12 9.63 -12.84
C TYR A 349 -6.65 9.69 -12.95
N GLU A 350 -7.33 10.56 -12.21
CA GLU A 350 -8.79 10.76 -12.35
C GLU A 350 -9.21 11.20 -13.76
N GLU A 351 -8.46 12.13 -14.35
CA GLU A 351 -8.71 12.61 -15.70
C GLU A 351 -8.51 11.50 -16.73
N TRP A 352 -7.43 10.73 -16.62
CA TRP A 352 -7.18 9.57 -17.47
C TRP A 352 -8.34 8.56 -17.42
N ARG A 353 -8.78 8.19 -16.21
CA ARG A 353 -9.91 7.27 -15.99
C ARG A 353 -11.21 7.78 -16.59
N ARG A 354 -11.44 9.10 -16.55
CA ARG A 354 -12.58 9.73 -17.22
C ARG A 354 -12.46 9.60 -18.74
N LEU A 355 -11.30 9.92 -19.31
CA LEU A 355 -11.06 9.83 -20.76
C LEU A 355 -11.22 8.42 -21.29
N LEU A 356 -10.78 7.40 -20.56
CA LEU A 356 -10.99 6.00 -20.95
C LEU A 356 -12.47 5.62 -21.07
N ARG A 357 -13.28 6.05 -20.10
CA ARG A 357 -14.73 5.79 -20.12
C ARG A 357 -15.40 6.55 -21.27
N GLU A 358 -15.03 7.80 -21.51
CA GLU A 358 -15.55 8.58 -22.63
C GLU A 358 -15.17 7.97 -23.98
N LEU A 359 -13.91 7.55 -24.16
CA LEU A 359 -13.43 6.88 -25.37
C LEU A 359 -14.22 5.59 -25.64
N TYR A 360 -14.37 4.74 -24.62
CA TYR A 360 -15.08 3.48 -24.77
C TYR A 360 -16.52 3.73 -25.27
N ARG A 361 -17.27 4.60 -24.58
CA ARG A 361 -18.66 4.94 -24.92
C ARG A 361 -18.81 5.51 -26.32
N ASN A 362 -17.96 6.47 -26.70
CA ASN A 362 -18.03 7.13 -28.00
C ASN A 362 -17.84 6.17 -29.16
N GLU A 363 -16.97 5.17 -29.00
CA GLU A 363 -16.66 4.23 -30.05
C GLU A 363 -17.56 2.97 -30.05
N THR A 364 -18.21 2.63 -28.93
CA THR A 364 -19.17 1.49 -28.89
C THR A 364 -20.63 1.94 -29.02
N GLY A 365 -20.94 3.21 -28.80
CA GLY A 365 -22.30 3.75 -28.89
C GLY A 365 -23.21 3.36 -27.72
N TYR A 366 -22.63 2.91 -26.60
CA TYR A 366 -23.33 2.48 -25.38
C TYR A 366 -22.99 3.38 -24.20
#